data_AF-A0A2C9CH72-F1
#
_entry.id   AF-A0A2C9CH72-F1
#
_cell.length_a   1.000
_cell.length_b   1.000
_cell.length_c   1.000
_cell.angle_alpha   90.00
_cell.angle_beta   90.00
_cell.angle_gamma   90.00
#
_symmetry.space_group_name_H-M   'P 1'
#
loop_
_entity.id
_entity.type
_entity.pdbx_description
1 polymer ?
#
loop_
_entity_poly.entity_id
_entity_poly.type
_entity_poly.pdbx_seq_one_letter_code
_entity_poly.pdbx_strand_id
1 'polypeptide(L)' 'MKHGCFEKLSDLMEPLDLDWKERTKKELELMEDLIPLLKKLAGGCEIAGLGAYE' A
#
# COMPACT_ATOMS: atom_id res chain seq x y z
N MET A 1 -10.58 14.28 10.62
CA MET A 1 -10.98 13.00 9.99
C MET A 1 -9.75 12.43 9.29
N LYS A 2 -9.49 11.14 9.48
CA LYS A 2 -8.21 10.47 9.22
C LYS A 2 -7.92 10.42 7.72
N HIS A 3 -7.03 11.26 7.22
CA HIS A 3 -6.52 11.14 5.85
C HIS A 3 -5.32 10.18 5.90
N GLY A 4 -5.62 8.89 5.98
CA GLY A 4 -4.60 7.83 6.01
C GLY A 4 -4.13 7.51 4.59
N CYS A 5 -2.84 7.22 4.41
CA CYS A 5 -2.23 6.83 3.13
C CYS A 5 -2.95 5.69 2.37
N PHE A 6 -3.84 4.95 3.05
CA PHE A 6 -4.63 3.85 2.52
C PHE A 6 -5.54 4.24 1.35
N GLU A 7 -6.18 5.43 1.38
CA GLU A 7 -7.11 5.83 0.31
C GLU A 7 -6.41 5.97 -1.04
N LYS A 8 -5.14 6.43 -1.03
CA LYS A 8 -4.37 6.66 -2.25
C LYS A 8 -3.96 5.38 -2.99
N LEU A 9 -3.80 4.26 -2.28
CA LEU A 9 -3.55 2.97 -2.92
C LEU A 9 -4.79 2.48 -3.67
N SER A 10 -5.97 2.67 -3.07
CA SER A 10 -7.24 2.36 -3.71
C SER A 10 -7.50 3.23 -4.94
N ASP A 11 -7.17 4.53 -4.86
CA ASP A 11 -7.30 5.47 -5.99
C ASP A 11 -6.47 5.03 -7.22
N LEU A 12 -5.29 4.44 -7.01
CA LEU A 12 -4.44 3.92 -8.10
C LEU A 12 -5.09 2.73 -8.82
N MET A 13 -5.95 1.99 -8.13
CA MET A 13 -6.61 0.78 -8.65
C MET A 13 -7.99 1.06 -9.24
N GLU A 14 -8.60 2.21 -8.93
CA GLU A 14 -9.91 2.63 -9.46
C GLU A 14 -10.03 2.54 -10.99
N PRO A 15 -9.07 3.03 -11.81
CA PRO A 15 -9.20 3.01 -13.27
C PRO A 15 -8.97 1.63 -13.91
N LEU A 16 -8.57 0.61 -13.13
CA LEU A 16 -8.22 -0.71 -13.66
C LEU A 16 -9.44 -1.63 -13.87
N ASP A 17 -10.65 -1.15 -13.57
CA ASP A 17 -11.93 -1.89 -13.67
C ASP A 17 -11.91 -3.28 -13.00
N LEU A 18 -11.17 -3.37 -11.90
CA LEU A 18 -11.01 -4.60 -11.13
C LEU A 18 -12.14 -4.78 -10.13
N ASP A 19 -12.53 -6.03 -9.89
CA ASP A 19 -13.41 -6.35 -8.76
C ASP A 19 -12.68 -6.19 -7.41
N TRP A 20 -13.43 -6.17 -6.31
CA TRP A 20 -12.87 -5.88 -4.99
C TRP A 20 -11.80 -6.90 -4.54
N LYS A 21 -11.88 -8.17 -4.97
CA LYS A 21 -10.87 -9.18 -4.62
C LYS A 21 -9.59 -8.97 -5.41
N GLU A 22 -9.74 -8.68 -6.70
CA GLU A 22 -8.61 -8.36 -7.57
C GLU A 22 -7.88 -7.10 -7.12
N ARG A 23 -8.61 -6.07 -6.66
CA ARG A 23 -8.03 -4.86 -6.07
C ARG A 23 -7.20 -5.17 -4.83
N THR A 24 -7.73 -5.94 -3.89
CA THR A 24 -7.00 -6.33 -2.67
C THR A 24 -5.75 -7.14 -3.02
N LYS A 25 -5.85 -8.08 -3.97
CA LYS A 25 -4.69 -8.86 -4.41
C LYS A 25 -3.61 -7.95 -5.02
N LYS A 26 -4.00 -7.02 -5.90
CA LYS A 26 -3.08 -6.07 -6.54
C LYS A 26 -2.44 -5.11 -5.55
N GLU A 27 -3.18 -4.67 -4.54
CA GLU A 27 -2.65 -3.84 -3.46
C GLU A 27 -1.57 -4.58 -2.67
N LEU A 28 -1.81 -5.85 -2.31
CA LEU A 28 -0.83 -6.67 -1.61
C LEU A 28 0.43 -6.93 -2.46
N GLU A 29 0.25 -7.34 -3.73
CA GLU A 29 1.36 -7.54 -4.67
C GLU A 29 2.21 -6.26 -4.81
N LEU A 30 1.56 -5.10 -4.93
CA LEU A 30 2.25 -3.81 -5.01
C LEU A 30 3.00 -3.48 -3.71
N MET A 31 2.41 -3.76 -2.56
CA MET A 31 3.04 -3.49 -1.27
C MET A 31 4.25 -4.39 -1.02
N GLU A 32 4.27 -5.64 -1.47
CA GLU A 32 5.46 -6.50 -1.41
C GLU A 32 6.67 -5.85 -2.10
N ASP A 33 6.46 -5.21 -3.25
CA ASP A 33 7.51 -4.50 -3.99
C ASP A 33 7.87 -3.14 -3.35
N LEU A 34 6.90 -2.45 -2.74
CA LEU A 34 7.11 -1.11 -2.15
C LEU A 34 7.75 -1.15 -0.75
N ILE A 35 7.42 -2.14 0.10
CA ILE A 35 7.96 -2.28 1.46
C ILE A 35 9.49 -2.13 1.52
N PRO A 36 10.31 -2.84 0.71
CA PRO A 36 11.76 -2.70 0.78
C PRO A 36 12.24 -1.29 0.37
N LEU A 37 11.56 -0.64 -0.58
CA LEU A 37 11.86 0.73 -0.99
C LEU A 37 11.54 1.74 0.11
N LEU A 38 10.38 1.60 0.74
CA LEU A 38 9.93 2.42 1.85
C LEU A 38 10.86 2.27 3.06
N LYS A 39 11.25 1.04 3.41
CA LYS A 39 12.23 0.77 4.48
C LYS A 39 13.58 1.41 4.20
N LYS A 40 14.05 1.35 2.95
CA LYS A 40 15.29 2.01 2.52
C LYS A 40 15.21 3.53 2.66
N LEU A 41 14.09 4.14 2.26
CA LEU A 41 13.87 5.58 2.37
C LEU A 41 13.75 6.05 3.83
N ALA A 42 13.12 5.24 4.69
CA ALA A 42 12.97 5.55 6.11
C ALA A 42 14.28 5.45 6.90
N GLY A 43 15.35 4.88 6.33
CA GLY A 43 16.68 4.89 6.95
C GLY A 43 16.73 4.23 8.33
N GLY A 44 15.87 3.23 8.57
CA GLY A 44 15.75 2.55 9.87
C GLY A 44 14.72 3.16 10.83
N CYS A 45 14.03 4.23 10.45
CA CYS A 45 12.86 4.72 11.18
C CYS A 45 11.64 3.80 10.96
N GLU A 46 10.83 3.63 11.99
CA GLU A 46 9.56 2.92 11.89
C GLU A 46 8.56 3.71 11.03
N ILE A 47 7.89 3.01 10.10
CA ILE A 47 6.80 3.58 9.31
C ILE A 47 5.48 3.09 9.92
N ALA A 48 4.71 4.01 10.49
CA ALA A 48 3.40 3.70 11.07
C ALA A 48 2.47 3.07 10.02
N GLY A 49 1.91 1.91 10.35
CA GLY A 49 0.97 1.18 9.48
C GLY A 49 1.61 0.26 8.44
N LEU A 50 2.94 0.23 8.30
CA LEU A 50 3.61 -0.67 7.36
C LEU A 50 3.42 -2.15 7.73
N GLY A 51 3.34 -2.46 9.04
CA GLY A 51 3.11 -3.82 9.54
C GLY A 51 1.71 -4.38 9.24
N ALA A 52 0.79 -3.62 8.64
CA ALA A 52 -0.47 -4.16 8.12
C ALA A 52 -0.26 -4.97 6.81
N TYR A 53 0.91 -4.85 6.21
CA TYR A 53 1.31 -5.46 4.95
C TYR A 53 2.50 -6.43 5.10
N GLU A 54 2.93 -6.71 6.34
CA GLU A 54 3.92 -7.71 6.71
C GLU A 54 3.23 -8.94 7.32
#